data_AF-A0A2V6NAS9-F1
#
_entry.id   AF-A0A2V6NAS9-F1
#
_cell.length_a   1.000
_cell.length_b   1.000
_cell.length_c   1.000
_cell.angle_alpha   90.00
_cell.angle_beta   90.00
_cell.angle_gamma   90.00
#
_symmetry.space_group_name_H-M   'P 1'
#
loop_
_entity.id
_entity.type
_entity.pdbx_description
1 polymer ?
#
loop_
_entity_poly.entity_id
_entity_poly.type
_entity_poly.pdbx_seq_one_letter_code
_entity_poly.pdbx_strand_id
1 'polypeptide(L)'
;MSAAQGSIVVSAPVGDVYRQWLRVEDFPKFMPAVKEVQKIDGGHFAIVISFNGKRHEGVLEIMLRAPERRLAWRALAGGASNYLASGVVSFTSHPNRSTCVILKICPGFNGSVSRRMHSYLRNFKRFMEHPSNRASENPSPAQ
;
A
#
# COMPACT_ATOMS: atom_id res chain seq x y z
N MET A 1 -22.22 -3.69 2.92
CA MET A 1 -20.78 -3.93 3.20
C MET A 1 -20.17 -2.60 3.66
N SER A 2 -19.47 -2.57 4.80
CA SER A 2 -18.87 -1.32 5.32
C SER A 2 -17.40 -1.23 4.91
N ALA A 3 -16.99 -0.07 4.39
CA ALA A 3 -15.59 0.19 4.08
C ALA A 3 -14.75 0.21 5.36
N ALA A 4 -13.59 -0.44 5.33
CA ALA A 4 -12.60 -0.31 6.41
C ALA A 4 -11.85 1.01 6.23
N GLN A 5 -11.66 1.74 7.32
CA GLN A 5 -10.87 2.97 7.35
C GLN A 5 -9.91 2.95 8.53
N GLY A 6 -8.72 3.51 8.33
CA GLY A 6 -7.76 3.77 9.40
C GLY A 6 -6.87 4.96 9.05
N SER A 7 -6.16 5.49 10.05
CA SER A 7 -5.23 6.60 9.87
C SER A 7 -4.02 6.50 10.78
N ILE A 8 -2.92 7.13 10.36
CA ILE A 8 -1.68 7.29 11.12
C ILE A 8 -1.07 8.65 10.84
N VAL A 9 -0.19 9.12 11.73
CA VAL A 9 0.71 10.25 11.48
C VAL A 9 2.12 9.72 11.35
N VAL A 10 2.81 10.06 10.26
CA VAL A 10 4.19 9.70 9.95
C VAL A 10 5.07 10.92 10.12
N SER A 11 6.20 10.80 10.82
CA SER A 11 7.20 11.85 11.02
C SER A 11 8.10 12.01 9.78
N ALA A 12 7.48 12.26 8.62
CA ALA A 12 8.17 12.51 7.36
C ALA A 12 7.38 13.50 6.48
N PRO A 13 8.06 14.28 5.62
CA PRO A 13 7.41 15.18 4.66
C PRO A 13 6.45 14.45 3.72
N VAL A 14 5.35 15.10 3.35
CA VAL A 14 4.30 14.50 2.53
C VAL A 14 4.82 13.99 1.18
N GLY A 15 5.76 14.68 0.56
CA GLY A 15 6.40 14.25 -0.68
C GLY A 15 7.15 12.92 -0.54
N ASP A 16 7.84 12.69 0.57
CA ASP A 16 8.56 11.43 0.84
C ASP A 16 7.58 10.28 1.08
N VAL A 17 6.55 10.53 1.90
CA VAL A 17 5.50 9.57 2.20
C VAL A 17 4.75 9.17 0.93
N TYR A 18 4.38 10.15 0.11
CA TYR A 18 3.68 9.94 -1.16
C TYR A 18 4.54 9.13 -2.15
N ARG A 19 5.80 9.54 -2.38
CA ARG A 19 6.72 8.81 -3.27
C ARG A 19 6.95 7.38 -2.81
N GLN A 20 7.08 7.15 -1.50
CA GLN A 20 7.24 5.82 -0.97
C GLN A 20 5.98 4.97 -1.17
N TRP A 21 4.79 5.55 -1.03
CA TRP A 21 3.54 4.83 -1.29
C TRP A 21 3.38 4.43 -2.76
N LEU A 22 3.94 5.19 -3.69
CA LEU A 22 3.90 4.84 -5.11
C LEU A 22 4.81 3.66 -5.48
N ARG A 23 5.76 3.30 -4.62
CA ARG A 23 6.61 2.10 -4.78
C ARG A 23 5.83 0.88 -4.33
N VAL A 24 4.95 0.41 -5.20
CA VAL A 24 4.08 -0.73 -4.92
C VAL A 24 4.90 -1.96 -4.54
N GLU A 25 6.08 -2.14 -5.13
CA GLU A 25 6.99 -3.28 -4.90
C GLU A 25 7.42 -3.41 -3.43
N ASP A 26 7.33 -2.33 -2.65
CA ASP A 26 7.61 -2.33 -1.21
C ASP A 26 6.40 -2.76 -0.36
N PHE A 27 5.20 -2.92 -0.94
CA PHE A 27 3.97 -3.25 -0.20
C PHE A 27 4.08 -4.56 0.58
N PRO A 28 4.68 -5.66 0.07
CA PRO A 28 4.91 -6.87 0.86
C PRO A 28 5.67 -6.64 2.17
N LYS A 29 6.51 -5.59 2.25
CA LYS A 29 7.32 -5.26 3.45
C LYS A 29 6.46 -4.78 4.62
N PHE A 30 5.29 -4.20 4.36
CA PHE A 30 4.41 -3.66 5.41
C PHE A 30 2.96 -4.14 5.35
N MET A 31 2.55 -4.79 4.26
CA MET A 31 1.24 -5.43 4.07
C MET A 31 1.36 -6.95 3.90
N PRO A 32 1.49 -7.75 4.97
CA PRO A 32 1.70 -9.21 4.87
C PRO A 32 0.71 -10.04 4.04
N ALA A 33 -0.51 -9.52 3.77
CA ALA A 33 -1.43 -10.19 2.87
C ALA A 33 -1.03 -10.04 1.41
N VAL A 34 -0.36 -8.96 1.04
CA VAL A 34 0.26 -8.80 -0.29
C VAL A 34 1.53 -9.64 -0.30
N LYS A 35 1.63 -10.57 -1.24
CA LYS A 35 2.79 -11.44 -1.42
C LYS A 35 3.69 -10.92 -2.51
N GLU A 36 3.09 -10.36 -3.55
CA GLU A 36 3.80 -9.87 -4.71
C GLU A 36 2.97 -8.79 -5.36
N VAL A 37 3.65 -7.80 -5.93
CA VAL A 37 3.03 -6.81 -6.80
C VAL A 37 4.04 -6.39 -7.84
N GLN A 38 3.61 -6.40 -9.09
CA GLN A 38 4.44 -6.08 -10.24
C GLN A 38 3.72 -5.05 -11.09
N LYS A 39 4.46 -4.03 -11.52
CA LYS A 39 3.95 -3.04 -12.46
C LYS A 39 3.78 -3.68 -13.84
N ILE A 40 2.58 -3.55 -14.41
CA ILE A 40 2.30 -3.93 -15.80
C ILE A 40 2.56 -2.72 -16.71
N ASP A 41 1.96 -1.57 -16.37
CA ASP A 41 2.10 -0.32 -17.12
C ASP A 41 1.95 0.93 -16.21
N GLY A 42 1.70 2.10 -16.80
CA GLY A 42 1.55 3.36 -16.07
C GLY A 42 0.42 3.40 -15.03
N GLY A 43 -0.62 2.57 -15.18
CA GLY A 43 -1.82 2.55 -14.35
C GLY A 43 -2.19 1.17 -13.79
N HIS A 44 -1.62 0.09 -14.31
CA HIS A 44 -1.99 -1.28 -13.96
C HIS A 44 -0.88 -2.04 -13.23
N PHE A 45 -1.30 -2.88 -12.28
CA PHE A 45 -0.40 -3.67 -11.44
C PHE A 45 -0.96 -5.09 -11.26
N ALA A 46 -0.13 -6.10 -11.52
CA ALA A 46 -0.42 -7.47 -11.13
C ALA A 46 -0.19 -7.60 -9.62
N ILE A 47 -1.09 -8.26 -8.91
CA ILE A 47 -0.99 -8.47 -7.46
C ILE A 47 -1.28 -9.92 -7.10
N VAL A 48 -0.49 -10.45 -6.17
CA VAL A 48 -0.75 -11.72 -5.49
C VAL A 48 -1.04 -11.43 -4.04
N ILE A 49 -2.24 -11.79 -3.57
CA ILE A 49 -2.61 -11.71 -2.16
C ILE A 49 -2.76 -13.11 -1.56
N SER A 50 -2.54 -13.25 -0.25
CA SER A 50 -2.82 -14.48 0.49
C SER A 50 -3.86 -14.24 1.57
N PHE A 51 -4.98 -14.96 1.46
CA PHE A 51 -6.06 -14.98 2.44
C PHE A 51 -6.33 -16.44 2.82
N ASN A 52 -6.40 -16.71 4.13
CA ASN A 52 -6.62 -18.05 4.67
C ASN A 52 -5.66 -19.13 4.09
N GLY A 53 -4.40 -18.77 3.88
CA GLY A 53 -3.38 -19.67 3.34
C GLY A 53 -3.46 -19.91 1.82
N LYS A 54 -4.49 -19.40 1.13
CA LYS A 54 -4.64 -19.50 -0.32
C LYS A 54 -4.12 -18.25 -1.00
N ARG A 55 -3.45 -18.43 -2.14
CA ARG A 55 -3.00 -17.33 -2.99
C ARG A 55 -4.09 -16.98 -3.99
N HIS A 56 -4.25 -15.69 -4.22
CA HIS A 56 -5.20 -15.14 -5.17
C HIS A 56 -4.51 -14.05 -5.98
N GLU A 57 -4.58 -14.19 -7.30
CA GLU A 57 -4.00 -13.26 -8.25
C GLU A 57 -5.06 -12.28 -8.73
N GLY A 58 -4.63 -11.10 -9.16
CA GLY A 58 -5.50 -10.15 -9.83
C GLY A 58 -4.76 -8.95 -10.38
N VAL A 59 -5.53 -8.03 -10.93
CA VAL A 59 -5.01 -6.77 -11.48
C VAL A 59 -5.65 -5.60 -10.77
N LEU A 60 -4.83 -4.64 -10.34
CA LEU A 60 -5.26 -3.36 -9.83
C LEU A 60 -5.07 -2.27 -10.89
N GLU A 61 -6.03 -1.36 -10.95
CA GLU A 61 -5.98 -0.14 -11.77
C GLU A 61 -5.95 1.08 -10.85
N ILE A 62 -5.04 2.02 -11.13
CA ILE A 62 -5.03 3.33 -10.49
C ILE A 62 -6.05 4.24 -11.18
N MET A 63 -7.09 4.62 -10.44
CA MET A 63 -8.17 5.48 -10.92
C MET A 63 -7.86 6.96 -10.79
N LEU A 64 -7.06 7.34 -9.79
CA LEU A 64 -6.73 8.73 -9.50
C LEU A 64 -5.33 8.84 -8.92
N ARG A 65 -4.54 9.77 -9.45
CA ARG A 65 -3.30 10.26 -8.84
C ARG A 65 -3.39 11.76 -8.65
N ALA A 66 -3.51 12.19 -7.41
CA ALA A 66 -3.30 13.57 -7.02
C ALA A 66 -1.98 13.65 -6.23
N PRO A 67 -0.90 14.20 -6.83
CA PRO A 67 0.41 14.29 -6.18
C PRO A 67 0.30 14.83 -4.75
N GLU A 68 0.98 14.16 -3.82
CA GLU A 68 1.04 14.53 -2.39
C GLU A 68 -0.31 14.64 -1.66
N ARG A 69 -1.41 14.21 -2.29
CA ARG A 69 -2.77 14.38 -1.74
C ARG A 69 -3.57 13.09 -1.72
N ARG A 70 -3.58 12.35 -2.83
CA ARG A 70 -4.47 11.18 -2.95
C ARG A 70 -4.02 10.20 -4.02
N LEU A 71 -4.24 8.91 -3.75
CA LEU A 71 -4.17 7.84 -4.73
C LEU A 71 -5.40 6.94 -4.55
N ALA A 72 -6.12 6.66 -5.64
CA ALA A 72 -7.26 5.75 -5.63
C ALA A 72 -7.01 4.59 -6.60
N TRP A 73 -7.46 3.40 -6.21
CA TRP A 73 -7.36 2.21 -7.04
C TRP A 73 -8.61 1.35 -6.95
N ARG A 74 -8.78 0.47 -7.94
CA ARG A 74 -9.77 -0.62 -7.93
C ARG A 74 -9.14 -1.91 -8.41
N ALA A 75 -9.67 -3.05 -7.99
CA ALA A 75 -9.38 -4.33 -8.61
C ALA A 75 -10.25 -4.48 -9.86
N LEU A 76 -9.64 -4.92 -10.96
CA LEU A 76 -10.31 -5.12 -12.24
C LEU A 76 -10.87 -6.55 -12.37
N ALA A 77 -10.04 -7.54 -12.05
CA ALA A 77 -10.33 -8.94 -12.29
C ALA A 77 -9.43 -9.85 -11.44
N GLY A 78 -9.73 -11.15 -11.45
CA GLY A 78 -8.96 -12.20 -10.78
C GLY A 78 -9.46 -12.52 -9.37
N GLY A 79 -8.95 -13.61 -8.79
CA GLY A 79 -9.35 -14.05 -7.45
C GLY A 79 -9.11 -13.01 -6.35
N ALA A 80 -8.16 -12.09 -6.55
CA ALA A 80 -7.86 -11.01 -5.60
C ALA A 80 -9.02 -10.00 -5.45
N SER A 81 -9.81 -9.79 -6.52
CA SER A 81 -10.95 -8.86 -6.50
C SER A 81 -12.06 -9.29 -5.54
N ASN A 82 -12.14 -10.59 -5.24
CA ASN A 82 -13.07 -11.15 -4.25
C ASN A 82 -12.73 -10.69 -2.83
N TYR A 83 -11.51 -10.22 -2.56
CA TYR A 83 -11.07 -9.80 -1.23
C TYR A 83 -10.77 -8.30 -1.16
N LEU A 84 -10.36 -7.68 -2.27
CA LEU A 84 -10.06 -6.26 -2.38
C LEU A 84 -10.82 -5.67 -3.58
N ALA A 85 -11.80 -4.80 -3.36
CA ALA A 85 -12.57 -4.19 -4.46
C ALA A 85 -11.98 -2.84 -4.87
N SER A 86 -11.82 -1.92 -3.92
CA SER A 86 -11.25 -0.59 -4.19
C SER A 86 -10.69 0.03 -2.94
N GLY A 87 -9.87 1.07 -3.12
CA GLY A 87 -9.37 1.83 -2.00
C GLY A 87 -8.88 3.21 -2.39
N VAL A 88 -8.72 4.02 -1.36
CA VAL A 88 -8.18 5.38 -1.45
C VAL A 88 -7.21 5.56 -0.31
N VAL A 89 -6.02 6.06 -0.62
CA VAL A 89 -5.13 6.65 0.38
C VAL A 89 -5.13 8.16 0.19
N SER A 90 -5.27 8.89 1.29
CA SER A 90 -5.17 10.36 1.32
C SER A 90 -4.00 10.76 2.20
N PHE A 91 -3.30 11.81 1.79
CA PHE A 91 -2.15 12.37 2.47
C PHE A 91 -2.45 13.84 2.81
N THR A 92 -2.22 14.20 4.07
CA THR A 92 -2.36 15.58 4.54
C THR A 92 -1.08 15.97 5.25
N SER A 93 -0.42 17.02 4.77
CA SER A 93 0.74 17.61 5.45
C SER A 93 0.32 18.22 6.79
N HIS A 94 1.15 18.05 7.80
CA HIS A 94 0.99 18.63 9.13
C HIS A 94 2.25 19.40 9.55
N PRO A 95 2.15 20.24 10.61
CA PRO A 95 3.32 20.89 11.21
C PRO A 95 4.41 19.88 11.60
N ASN A 96 5.64 20.37 11.82
CA ASN A 96 6.81 19.57 12.21
C ASN A 96 7.22 18.50 11.18
N ARG A 97 7.00 18.79 9.88
CA ARG A 97 7.34 17.87 8.77
C ARG A 97 6.72 16.48 8.95
N SER A 98 5.46 16.44 9.39
CA SER A 98 4.71 15.20 9.57
C SER A 98 3.58 15.09 8.54
N THR A 99 3.10 13.87 8.31
CA THR A 99 2.05 13.59 7.33
C THR A 99 0.99 12.67 7.93
N CYS A 100 -0.27 13.06 7.87
CA CYS A 100 -1.39 12.17 8.17
C CYS A 100 -1.72 11.35 6.92
N VAL A 101 -1.71 10.03 7.08
CA VAL A 101 -2.09 9.08 6.05
C VAL A 101 -3.42 8.46 6.45
N ILE A 102 -4.44 8.63 5.61
CA ILE A 102 -5.76 8.01 5.80
C ILE A 102 -5.95 6.99 4.70
N LEU A 103 -6.17 5.73 5.10
CA LEU A 103 -6.41 4.62 4.18
C LEU A 103 -7.84 4.13 4.35
N LYS A 104 -8.59 4.14 3.25
CA LYS A 104 -9.94 3.60 3.16
C LYS A 104 -9.94 2.49 2.11
N ILE A 105 -10.43 1.32 2.48
CA ILE A 105 -10.55 0.16 1.59
C ILE A 105 -11.97 -0.36 1.65
N CYS A 106 -12.58 -0.47 0.47
CA CYS A 106 -13.80 -1.22 0.26
C CYS A 106 -13.41 -2.69 0.02
N PRO A 107 -13.75 -3.61 0.93
CA PRO A 107 -13.46 -5.02 0.73
C PRO A 107 -14.26 -5.56 -0.47
N GLY A 108 -13.70 -6.58 -1.11
CA GLY A 108 -14.47 -7.43 -2.03
C GLY A 108 -15.49 -8.28 -1.28
N PHE A 109 -16.26 -9.07 -2.02
CA PHE A 109 -17.36 -9.89 -1.51
C PHE A 109 -16.98 -10.77 -0.29
N ASN A 110 -15.76 -11.33 -0.28
CA ASN A 110 -15.22 -12.20 0.77
C ASN A 110 -14.12 -11.53 1.63
N GLY A 111 -13.95 -10.21 1.53
CA GLY A 111 -12.89 -9.49 2.21
C GLY A 111 -13.20 -9.15 3.67
N SER A 112 -12.24 -9.41 4.58
CA SER A 112 -12.23 -8.82 5.93
C SER A 112 -10.96 -7.98 6.10
N VAL A 113 -11.09 -6.67 5.84
CA VAL A 113 -9.93 -5.75 5.83
C VAL A 113 -9.77 -5.00 7.15
N SER A 114 -10.85 -4.80 7.93
CA SER A 114 -10.86 -3.95 9.12
C SER A 114 -9.82 -4.34 10.19
N ARG A 115 -9.69 -5.64 10.47
CA ARG A 115 -8.73 -6.15 11.47
C ARG A 115 -7.26 -5.98 11.08
N ARG A 116 -6.96 -5.92 9.77
CA ARG A 116 -5.58 -5.85 9.26
C ARG A 116 -5.14 -4.42 8.95
N MET A 117 -6.08 -3.54 8.60
CA MET A 117 -5.86 -2.14 8.23
C MET A 117 -4.91 -1.40 9.18
N HIS A 118 -5.20 -1.47 10.48
CA HIS A 118 -4.41 -0.80 11.51
C HIS A 118 -2.97 -1.33 11.60
N SER A 119 -2.77 -2.64 11.36
CA SER A 119 -1.44 -3.24 11.34
C SER A 119 -0.64 -2.78 10.13
N TYR A 120 -1.26 -2.69 8.94
CA TYR A 120 -0.57 -2.24 7.73
C TYR A 120 -0.11 -0.80 7.83
N LEU A 121 -0.98 0.09 8.33
CA LEU A 121 -0.61 1.47 8.56
C LEU A 121 0.52 1.59 9.59
N ARG A 122 0.44 0.87 10.72
CA ARG A 122 1.51 0.88 11.73
C ARG A 122 2.85 0.38 11.17
N ASN A 123 2.83 -0.67 10.36
CA ASN A 123 4.03 -1.18 9.70
C ASN A 123 4.60 -0.15 8.71
N PHE A 124 3.74 0.51 7.94
CA PHE A 124 4.15 1.57 7.02
C PHE A 124 4.78 2.75 7.75
N LYS A 125 4.20 3.20 8.88
CA LYS A 125 4.80 4.23 9.74
C LYS A 125 6.21 3.84 10.18
N ARG A 126 6.39 2.62 10.71
CA ARG A 126 7.71 2.11 11.11
C ARG A 126 8.70 2.05 9.94
N PHE A 127 8.23 1.61 8.78
CA PHE A 127 9.04 1.51 7.56
C PHE A 127 9.50 2.89 7.06
N MET A 128 8.67 3.92 7.21
CA MET A 128 9.03 5.31 6.88
C MET A 128 9.97 5.94 7.91
N GLU A 129 9.75 5.67 9.21
CA GLU A 129 10.46 6.35 10.30
C GLU A 129 11.79 5.71 10.66
N HIS A 130 12.00 4.43 10.32
CA HIS A 130 13.26 3.72 10.55
C HIS A 130 13.80 3.12 9.24
N PRO A 131 14.49 3.92 8.40
CA PRO A 131 15.01 3.47 7.10
C PRO A 131 16.20 2.49 7.18
N SER A 132 16.61 2.07 8.39
CA SER A 132 17.86 1.32 8.70
C SER A 132 18.02 -0.04 7.99
N ASN A 133 17.13 -0.41 7.07
CA ASN A 133 17.20 -1.63 6.28
C ASN A 133 17.24 -1.38 4.76
N ARG A 134 17.58 -0.16 4.32
CA ARG A 134 17.75 0.19 2.89
C ARG A 134 19.19 0.06 2.37
N ALA A 135 20.17 -0.23 3.22
CA ALA A 135 21.60 -0.14 2.90
C ALA A 135 22.38 -1.47 2.96
N SER A 136 21.71 -2.62 2.89
CA SER A 136 22.36 -3.94 2.88
C SER A 136 21.98 -4.76 1.65
N GLU A 137 22.02 -4.14 0.48
CA GLU A 137 22.14 -4.84 -0.80
C GLU A 137 22.62 -3.84 -1.85
N ASN A 138 23.94 -3.69 -1.93
CA ASN A 138 24.57 -3.40 -3.22
C ASN A 138 25.87 -4.23 -3.28
N PRO A 139 26.00 -5.14 -4.25
CA PRO A 139 27.16 -6.02 -4.37
C PRO A 139 28.37 -5.20 -4.82
N SER A 140 29.50 -5.38 -4.14
CA SER A 140 30.78 -4.84 -4.61
C SER A 140 31.13 -5.52 -5.94
N PRO A 141 31.32 -4.79 -7.06
CA PRO A 141 31.93 -5.37 -8.24
C PRO A 141 33.46 -5.33 -8.05
N ALA A 142 34.06 -6.50 -8.26
CA ALA A 142 35.44 -6.75 -8.70
C ALA A 142 36.60 -5.96 -8.07
N GLN A 143 37.49 -6.69 -7.40
CA GLN A 143 38.93 -6.53 -7.58
C GLN A 143 39.49 -7.83 -8.16
#